data_AF-A0A484LF18-F1
#
_entry.id   AF-A0A484LF18-F1
#
_cell.length_a   1.000
_cell.length_b   1.000
_cell.length_c   1.000
_cell.angle_alpha   90.00
_cell.angle_beta   90.00
_cell.angle_gamma   90.00
#
_symmetry.space_group_name_H-M   'P 1'
#
loop_
_entity.id
_entity.type
_entity.pdbx_description
1 polymer ?
#
loop_
_entity_poly.entity_id
_entity_poly.type
_entity_poly.pdbx_seq_one_letter_code
_entity_poly.pdbx_strand_id
1 'polypeptide(L)'
;MKKGEHAIVTVKPEYGFGSNAVKCDLTTVPPCSTLIYEVEMLEFTREKDPWEMSIHERIEIASRKKEGGNALFKLGKYQRALKTYAKAVDYVSEGSPFEVDDQKLIKSLQVSCWLNGAACSLKLDNFQEAIKQCSMVLNIEPSNVKALYRRAQAYMKTNDLHLAELDIKKSLEIDPENREVKLLQKNLKQLQVESNKRDANLYTTMFARMLNENSPDKKAFADGN
;
A
#
# COMPACT_ATOMS: atom_id res chain seq x y z
N MET A 1 -3.99 -14.12 -30.23
CA MET A 1 -5.00 -15.02 -30.79
C MET A 1 -6.19 -14.19 -31.26
N LYS A 2 -6.78 -14.54 -32.40
CA LYS A 2 -8.00 -13.97 -32.97
C LYS A 2 -9.22 -14.77 -32.50
N LYS A 3 -10.43 -14.23 -32.67
CA LYS A 3 -11.68 -14.96 -32.37
C LYS A 3 -11.77 -16.21 -33.25
N GLY A 4 -12.00 -17.37 -32.64
CA GLY A 4 -12.01 -18.69 -33.27
C GLY A 4 -10.63 -19.31 -33.54
N GLU A 5 -9.53 -18.65 -33.16
CA GLU A 5 -8.19 -19.17 -33.38
C GLU A 5 -7.87 -20.32 -32.42
N HIS A 6 -7.35 -21.41 -32.97
CA HIS A 6 -6.82 -22.55 -32.24
C HIS A 6 -5.30 -22.49 -32.32
N ALA A 7 -4.62 -22.54 -31.17
CA ALA A 7 -3.17 -22.47 -31.12
C ALA A 7 -2.60 -23.41 -30.05
N ILE A 8 -1.46 -24.02 -30.38
CA ILE A 8 -0.66 -24.78 -29.42
C ILE A 8 0.43 -23.86 -28.90
N VAL A 9 0.34 -23.52 -27.61
CA VAL A 9 1.27 -22.62 -26.92
C VAL A 9 2.26 -23.45 -26.10
N THR A 10 3.54 -23.33 -26.43
CA THR A 10 4.63 -23.93 -25.66
C THR A 10 5.15 -22.92 -24.65
N VAL A 11 4.99 -23.21 -23.36
CA VAL A 11 5.38 -22.34 -22.25
C VAL A 11 6.61 -22.92 -21.57
N LYS A 12 7.75 -22.24 -21.74
CA LYS A 12 9.00 -22.59 -21.05
C LYS A 12 8.84 -22.48 -19.53
N PRO A 13 9.66 -23.18 -18.74
CA PRO A 13 9.53 -23.19 -17.27
C PRO A 13 9.53 -21.81 -16.63
N GLU A 14 10.30 -20.86 -17.20
CA GLU A 14 10.39 -19.45 -16.79
C GLU A 14 9.04 -18.71 -16.81
N TYR A 15 8.14 -19.10 -17.72
CA TYR A 15 6.81 -18.49 -17.89
C TYR A 15 5.67 -19.40 -17.38
N GLY A 16 6.02 -20.61 -16.91
CA GLY A 16 5.09 -21.61 -16.38
C GLY A 16 5.10 -21.63 -14.85
N PHE A 17 5.33 -22.80 -14.25
CA PHE A 17 5.36 -23.00 -12.79
C PHE A 17 6.76 -22.81 -12.16
N GLY A 18 7.78 -22.51 -12.96
CA GLY A 18 9.14 -22.25 -12.48
C GLY A 18 9.79 -23.44 -11.79
N SER A 19 10.64 -23.15 -10.80
CA SER A 19 11.46 -24.14 -10.08
C SER A 19 10.71 -24.91 -9.01
N ASN A 20 9.41 -24.66 -8.85
CA ASN A 20 8.61 -25.25 -7.77
C ASN A 20 7.69 -26.33 -8.34
N ALA A 21 7.56 -27.44 -7.61
CA ALA A 21 6.53 -28.43 -7.90
C ALA A 21 5.17 -27.83 -7.54
N VAL A 22 4.23 -27.81 -8.50
CA VAL A 22 2.89 -27.27 -8.29
C VAL A 22 1.88 -28.39 -8.38
N LYS A 23 1.09 -28.56 -7.32
CA LYS A 23 -0.06 -29.47 -7.32
C LYS A 23 -1.22 -28.78 -8.02
N CYS A 24 -1.59 -29.28 -9.20
CA CYS A 24 -2.82 -28.92 -9.90
C CYS A 24 -3.95 -29.88 -9.50
N ASP A 25 -5.18 -29.55 -9.89
CA ASP A 25 -6.38 -30.30 -9.47
C ASP A 25 -6.35 -31.78 -9.88
N LEU A 26 -5.65 -32.13 -10.96
CA LEU A 26 -5.59 -33.50 -11.50
C LEU A 26 -4.21 -34.15 -11.38
N THR A 27 -3.13 -33.36 -11.26
CA THR A 27 -1.75 -33.86 -11.32
C THR A 27 -0.77 -32.94 -10.61
N THR A 28 0.37 -33.46 -10.18
CA THR A 28 1.49 -32.64 -9.70
C THR A 28 2.44 -32.38 -10.86
N VAL A 29 2.63 -31.12 -11.21
CA VAL A 29 3.59 -30.71 -12.24
C VAL A 29 4.98 -30.64 -11.61
N PRO A 30 5.98 -31.37 -12.14
CA PRO A 30 7.34 -31.34 -11.63
C PRO A 30 8.02 -29.96 -11.80
N PRO A 31 9.04 -29.65 -10.98
CA PRO A 31 9.87 -28.46 -11.16
C PRO A 31 10.46 -28.36 -12.56
N CYS A 32 10.65 -27.14 -13.05
CA CYS A 32 11.33 -26.85 -14.32
C CYS A 32 10.68 -27.54 -15.55
N SER A 33 9.38 -27.79 -15.52
CA SER A 33 8.65 -28.42 -16.62
C SER A 33 8.23 -27.42 -17.70
N THR A 34 8.42 -27.79 -18.97
CA THR A 34 7.84 -27.07 -20.12
C THR A 34 6.40 -27.54 -20.32
N LEU A 35 5.46 -26.59 -20.39
CA LEU A 35 4.04 -26.88 -20.57
C LEU A 35 3.64 -26.70 -22.04
N ILE A 36 2.74 -27.53 -22.51
CA ILE A 36 2.10 -27.39 -23.83
C ILE A 36 0.62 -27.22 -23.58
N TYR A 37 0.10 -26.05 -23.93
CA TYR A 37 -1.33 -25.73 -23.87
C TYR A 37 -1.91 -25.73 -25.27
N GLU A 38 -2.97 -26.51 -25.47
CA GLU A 38 -3.87 -26.31 -26.61
C GLU A 38 -4.94 -25.32 -26.18
N VAL A 39 -4.96 -24.15 -26.82
CA VAL A 39 -5.85 -23.04 -26.47
C VAL A 39 -6.73 -22.73 -27.68
N GLU A 40 -8.02 -22.63 -27.44
CA GLU A 40 -9.00 -22.12 -28.40
C GLU A 40 -9.55 -20.78 -27.90
N MET A 41 -9.48 -19.75 -28.74
CA MET A 41 -10.00 -18.42 -28.39
C MET A 41 -11.45 -18.25 -28.88
N LEU A 42 -12.40 -18.69 -28.06
CA LEU A 42 -13.83 -18.64 -28.38
C LEU A 42 -14.35 -17.20 -28.59
N GLU A 43 -14.11 -16.33 -27.62
CA GLU A 43 -14.56 -14.94 -27.66
C GLU A 43 -13.66 -14.07 -26.77
N PHE A 44 -13.45 -12.82 -27.19
CA PHE A 44 -12.77 -11.82 -26.39
C PHE A 44 -13.40 -10.45 -26.63
N THR A 45 -13.46 -9.64 -25.59
CA THR A 45 -13.82 -8.22 -25.68
C THR A 45 -12.56 -7.43 -25.43
N ARG A 46 -12.14 -6.61 -26.40
CA ARG A 46 -11.01 -5.70 -26.21
C ARG A 46 -11.44 -4.62 -25.22
N GLU A 47 -10.71 -4.46 -24.12
CA GLU A 47 -10.89 -3.28 -23.27
C GLU A 47 -10.56 -2.05 -24.14
N LYS A 48 -11.53 -1.14 -24.30
CA LYS A 48 -11.32 0.12 -25.01
C LYS A 48 -10.19 0.88 -24.33
N ASP A 49 -9.34 1.51 -25.13
CA ASP A 49 -8.27 2.33 -24.58
C ASP A 49 -8.84 3.61 -23.93
N PRO A 50 -8.21 4.18 -22.87
CA PRO A 50 -8.74 5.34 -22.16
C PRO A 50 -9.10 6.56 -23.02
N TRP A 51 -8.42 6.74 -24.16
CA TRP A 51 -8.67 7.85 -25.11
C TRP A 51 -9.82 7.58 -26.08
N GLU A 52 -10.29 6.33 -26.19
CA GLU A 52 -11.43 5.95 -27.05
C GLU A 52 -12.77 6.02 -26.31
N MET A 53 -12.74 6.34 -25.02
CA MET A 53 -13.89 6.28 -24.12
C MET A 53 -14.38 7.66 -23.72
N SER A 54 -15.70 7.81 -23.61
CA SER A 54 -16.28 9.01 -23.03
C SER A 54 -15.93 9.12 -21.54
N ILE A 55 -16.03 10.32 -20.98
CA ILE A 55 -15.78 10.56 -19.55
C ILE A 55 -16.72 9.70 -18.68
N HIS A 56 -18.00 9.62 -19.05
CA HIS A 56 -18.98 8.79 -18.35
C HIS A 56 -18.64 7.29 -18.41
N GLU A 57 -18.20 6.78 -19.58
CA GLU A 57 -17.75 5.38 -19.70
C GLU A 57 -16.52 5.11 -18.82
N ARG A 58 -15.56 6.05 -18.77
CA ARG A 58 -14.36 5.95 -17.92
C ARG A 58 -14.73 5.90 -16.44
N ILE A 59 -15.66 6.74 -15.99
CA ILE A 59 -16.16 6.77 -14.61
C ILE A 59 -16.86 5.44 -14.27
N GLU A 60 -17.68 4.92 -15.18
CA GLU A 60 -18.38 3.65 -14.97
C GLU A 60 -17.39 2.48 -14.84
N ILE A 61 -16.39 2.41 -15.72
CA ILE A 61 -15.34 1.39 -15.66
C ILE A 61 -14.55 1.52 -14.36
N ALA A 62 -14.18 2.74 -13.97
CA ALA A 62 -13.48 2.97 -12.71
C ALA A 62 -14.31 2.55 -11.50
N SER A 63 -15.62 2.79 -11.51
CA SER A 63 -16.53 2.31 -10.45
C SER A 63 -16.60 0.78 -10.39
N ARG A 64 -16.74 0.12 -11.54
CA ARG A 64 -16.72 -1.36 -11.61
C ARG A 64 -15.39 -1.94 -11.12
N LYS A 65 -14.25 -1.33 -11.49
CA LYS A 65 -12.93 -1.75 -11.00
C LYS A 65 -12.81 -1.54 -9.49
N LYS A 66 -13.27 -0.40 -8.95
CA LYS A 66 -13.34 -0.16 -7.49
C LYS A 66 -14.15 -1.25 -6.78
N GLU A 67 -15.32 -1.62 -7.30
CA GLU A 67 -16.14 -2.70 -6.75
C GLU A 67 -15.44 -4.07 -6.81
N GLY A 68 -14.77 -4.38 -7.93
CA GLY A 68 -13.92 -5.56 -8.04
C GLY A 68 -12.77 -5.57 -7.03
N GLY A 69 -12.16 -4.41 -6.77
CA GLY A 69 -11.19 -4.21 -5.71
C GLY A 69 -11.77 -4.50 -4.31
N ASN A 70 -12.98 -4.02 -4.05
CA ASN A 70 -13.68 -4.26 -2.78
C ASN A 70 -13.97 -5.76 -2.57
N ALA A 71 -14.37 -6.46 -3.63
CA ALA A 71 -14.58 -7.91 -3.58
C ALA A 71 -13.27 -8.66 -3.27
N LEU A 72 -12.17 -8.30 -3.95
CA LEU A 72 -10.85 -8.88 -3.68
C LEU A 72 -10.34 -8.58 -2.27
N PHE A 73 -10.62 -7.39 -1.74
CA PHE A 73 -10.28 -7.01 -0.37
C PHE A 73 -11.00 -7.91 0.65
N LYS A 74 -12.30 -8.15 0.45
CA LYS A 74 -13.08 -9.06 1.30
C LYS A 74 -12.56 -10.51 1.25
N LEU A 75 -12.01 -10.92 0.10
CA LEU A 75 -11.37 -12.24 -0.07
C LEU A 75 -9.93 -12.31 0.47
N GLY A 76 -9.41 -11.25 1.10
CA GLY A 76 -8.03 -11.19 1.62
C GLY A 76 -6.95 -11.08 0.55
N LYS A 77 -7.31 -10.92 -0.74
CA LYS A 77 -6.36 -10.83 -1.86
C LYS A 77 -5.87 -9.39 -2.04
N TYR A 78 -5.20 -8.84 -1.01
CA TYR A 78 -4.84 -7.42 -0.93
C TYR A 78 -3.93 -6.94 -2.06
N GLN A 79 -2.94 -7.74 -2.48
CA GLN A 79 -2.05 -7.41 -3.60
C GLN A 79 -2.83 -7.22 -4.91
N ARG A 80 -3.81 -8.09 -5.18
CA ARG A 80 -4.66 -7.97 -6.36
C ARG A 80 -5.61 -6.80 -6.24
N ALA A 81 -6.20 -6.59 -5.06
CA ALA A 81 -7.08 -5.45 -4.79
C ALA A 81 -6.36 -4.11 -5.03
N LEU A 82 -5.12 -3.96 -4.52
CA LEU A 82 -4.29 -2.77 -4.71
C LEU A 82 -4.08 -2.46 -6.20
N LYS A 83 -3.72 -3.45 -7.01
CA LYS A 83 -3.58 -3.30 -8.47
C LYS A 83 -4.89 -2.87 -9.12
N THR A 84 -6.02 -3.43 -8.69
CA THR A 84 -7.33 -3.07 -9.25
C THR A 84 -7.73 -1.63 -8.89
N TYR A 85 -7.46 -1.16 -7.67
CA TYR A 85 -7.71 0.24 -7.29
C TYR A 85 -6.82 1.21 -8.05
N ALA A 86 -5.54 0.89 -8.24
CA ALA A 86 -4.63 1.71 -9.05
C ALA A 86 -5.16 1.86 -10.49
N LYS A 87 -5.55 0.75 -11.13
CA LYS A 87 -6.19 0.79 -12.45
C LYS A 87 -7.46 1.65 -12.47
N ALA A 88 -8.29 1.59 -11.42
CA ALA A 88 -9.48 2.42 -11.34
C ALA A 88 -9.14 3.92 -11.34
N VAL A 89 -8.07 4.31 -10.65
CA VAL A 89 -7.58 5.70 -10.63
C VAL A 89 -7.02 6.10 -12.00
N ASP A 90 -6.28 5.21 -12.67
CA ASP A 90 -5.71 5.48 -14.00
C ASP A 90 -6.81 5.80 -15.04
N TYR A 91 -7.98 5.15 -14.95
CA TYR A 91 -9.11 5.48 -15.82
C TYR A 91 -9.66 6.88 -15.60
N VAL A 92 -9.46 7.48 -14.42
CA VAL A 92 -9.98 8.82 -14.08
C VAL A 92 -8.87 9.84 -13.84
N SER A 93 -7.62 9.52 -14.20
CA SER A 93 -6.50 10.46 -14.08
C SER A 93 -6.56 11.56 -15.14
N GLU A 94 -5.98 12.72 -14.82
CA GLU A 94 -6.02 13.95 -15.60
C GLU A 94 -5.48 13.76 -17.03
N GLY A 95 -6.15 14.38 -18.01
CA GLY A 95 -5.81 14.27 -19.44
C GLY A 95 -6.95 14.62 -20.41
N SER A 96 -8.17 14.86 -19.91
CA SER A 96 -9.30 15.31 -20.73
C SER A 96 -9.98 16.50 -20.04
N PRO A 97 -10.53 17.48 -20.79
CA PRO A 97 -11.30 18.56 -20.20
C PRO A 97 -12.51 17.97 -19.45
N PHE A 98 -12.54 18.12 -18.13
CA PHE A 98 -13.65 17.64 -17.31
C PHE A 98 -14.67 18.78 -17.15
N GLU A 99 -15.95 18.45 -17.29
CA GLU A 99 -17.02 19.34 -16.83
C GLU A 99 -16.97 19.47 -15.29
N VAL A 100 -17.44 20.59 -14.76
CA VAL A 100 -17.32 20.93 -13.32
C VAL A 100 -18.01 19.88 -12.43
N ASP A 101 -19.15 19.34 -12.87
CA ASP A 101 -19.90 18.33 -12.12
C ASP A 101 -19.22 16.96 -12.13
N ASP A 102 -18.65 16.54 -13.28
CA ASP A 102 -17.88 15.30 -13.40
C ASP A 102 -16.60 15.34 -12.55
N GLN A 103 -15.99 16.51 -12.39
CA GLN A 103 -14.76 16.66 -11.61
C GLN A 103 -14.97 16.31 -10.13
N LYS A 104 -16.13 16.65 -9.56
CA LYS A 104 -16.47 16.30 -8.17
C LYS A 104 -16.65 14.79 -8.01
N LEU A 105 -17.34 14.15 -8.96
CA LEU A 105 -17.54 12.71 -8.96
C LEU A 105 -16.21 11.96 -9.11
N ILE A 106 -15.35 12.40 -10.03
CA ILE A 106 -14.01 11.84 -10.24
C ILE A 106 -13.17 11.94 -8.96
N LYS A 107 -13.11 13.12 -8.33
CA LYS A 107 -12.37 13.32 -7.07
C LYS A 107 -12.89 12.39 -5.96
N SER A 108 -14.20 12.25 -5.82
CA SER A 108 -14.79 11.35 -4.82
C SER A 108 -14.42 9.88 -5.08
N LEU A 109 -14.34 9.47 -6.35
CA LEU A 109 -13.97 8.13 -6.74
C LEU A 109 -12.47 7.86 -6.52
N GLN A 110 -11.61 8.83 -6.84
CA GLN A 110 -10.18 8.80 -6.54
C GLN A 110 -9.92 8.66 -5.04
N VAL A 111 -10.58 9.51 -4.22
CA VAL A 111 -10.50 9.44 -2.75
C VAL A 111 -10.88 8.05 -2.25
N SER A 112 -11.99 7.48 -2.73
CA SER A 112 -12.43 6.14 -2.34
C SER A 112 -11.40 5.06 -2.71
N CYS A 113 -10.84 5.11 -3.92
CA CYS A 113 -9.85 4.15 -4.39
C CYS A 113 -8.53 4.25 -3.61
N TRP A 114 -8.01 5.45 -3.37
CA TRP A 114 -6.80 5.64 -2.58
C TRP A 114 -6.98 5.29 -1.11
N LEU A 115 -8.14 5.59 -0.51
CA LEU A 115 -8.45 5.13 0.84
C LEU A 115 -8.41 3.60 0.92
N ASN A 116 -9.09 2.91 0.01
CA ASN A 116 -9.11 1.45 0.01
C ASN A 116 -7.76 0.84 -0.34
N GLY A 117 -7.00 1.48 -1.24
CA GLY A 117 -5.60 1.17 -1.49
C GLY A 117 -4.77 1.26 -0.22
N ALA A 118 -4.90 2.34 0.55
CA ALA A 118 -4.13 2.52 1.78
C ALA A 118 -4.46 1.43 2.81
N ALA A 119 -5.73 1.01 2.88
CA ALA A 119 -6.13 -0.13 3.71
C ALA A 119 -5.47 -1.45 3.24
N CYS A 120 -5.38 -1.70 1.93
CA CYS A 120 -4.62 -2.84 1.40
C CYS A 120 -3.14 -2.76 1.78
N SER A 121 -2.53 -1.59 1.59
CA SER A 121 -1.10 -1.36 1.85
C SER A 121 -0.76 -1.57 3.33
N LEU A 122 -1.62 -1.11 4.25
CA LEU A 122 -1.50 -1.41 5.68
C LEU A 122 -1.61 -2.91 5.99
N LYS A 123 -2.47 -3.67 5.29
CA LYS A 123 -2.59 -5.12 5.44
C LYS A 123 -1.41 -5.90 4.87
N LEU A 124 -0.62 -5.26 4.02
CA LEU A 124 0.57 -5.82 3.37
C LEU A 124 1.87 -5.34 4.01
N ASP A 125 1.79 -4.62 5.13
CA ASP A 125 2.92 -3.96 5.80
C ASP A 125 3.75 -3.02 4.88
N ASN A 126 3.14 -2.55 3.79
CA ASN A 126 3.74 -1.56 2.91
C ASN A 126 3.37 -0.15 3.38
N PHE A 127 3.99 0.27 4.48
CA PHE A 127 3.64 1.52 5.17
C PHE A 127 3.92 2.77 4.34
N GLN A 128 5.00 2.76 3.53
CA GLN A 128 5.35 3.91 2.67
C GLN A 128 4.28 4.18 1.60
N GLU A 129 3.77 3.11 0.95
CA GLU A 129 2.69 3.27 -0.03
C GLU A 129 1.38 3.69 0.65
N ALA A 130 1.10 3.20 1.86
CA ALA A 130 -0.06 3.65 2.64
C ALA A 130 0.02 5.16 2.95
N ILE A 131 1.19 5.67 3.36
CA ILE A 131 1.42 7.10 3.63
C ILE A 131 1.20 7.94 2.37
N LYS A 132 1.75 7.49 1.24
CA LYS A 132 1.58 8.17 -0.05
C LYS A 132 0.10 8.26 -0.43
N GLN A 133 -0.62 7.14 -0.37
CA GLN A 133 -2.04 7.09 -0.74
C GLN A 133 -2.91 7.93 0.19
N CYS A 134 -2.70 7.87 1.50
CA CYS A 134 -3.40 8.75 2.43
C CYS A 134 -3.08 10.23 2.20
N SER A 135 -1.84 10.57 1.84
CA SER A 135 -1.47 11.96 1.54
C SER A 135 -2.15 12.48 0.27
N MET A 136 -2.30 11.64 -0.77
CA MET A 136 -3.10 11.99 -1.95
C MET A 136 -4.56 12.27 -1.59
N VAL A 137 -5.15 11.47 -0.70
CA VAL A 137 -6.51 11.71 -0.20
C VAL A 137 -6.60 13.04 0.55
N LEU A 138 -5.65 13.33 1.44
CA LEU A 138 -5.65 14.55 2.25
C LEU A 138 -5.36 15.83 1.46
N ASN A 139 -4.76 15.71 0.28
CA ASN A 139 -4.64 16.83 -0.65
C ASN A 139 -5.99 17.24 -1.26
N ILE A 140 -6.91 16.28 -1.42
CA ILE A 140 -8.28 16.54 -1.91
C ILE A 140 -9.22 16.86 -0.75
N GLU A 141 -9.17 16.06 0.32
CA GLU A 141 -10.03 16.16 1.50
C GLU A 141 -9.17 16.26 2.78
N PRO A 142 -8.69 17.48 3.14
CA PRO A 142 -7.78 17.67 4.27
C PRO A 142 -8.34 17.26 5.65
N SER A 143 -9.67 17.14 5.75
CA SER A 143 -10.42 16.76 6.95
C SER A 143 -10.88 15.29 6.94
N ASN A 144 -10.37 14.46 6.04
CA ASN A 144 -10.76 13.05 5.99
C ASN A 144 -10.17 12.25 7.17
N VAL A 145 -11.01 12.01 8.18
CA VAL A 145 -10.67 11.26 9.41
C VAL A 145 -10.10 9.86 9.11
N LYS A 146 -10.64 9.14 8.12
CA LYS A 146 -10.15 7.80 7.76
C LYS A 146 -8.75 7.83 7.18
N ALA A 147 -8.43 8.85 6.37
CA ALA A 147 -7.09 9.03 5.82
C ALA A 147 -6.08 9.41 6.91
N LEU A 148 -6.43 10.36 7.80
CA LEU A 148 -5.60 10.74 8.95
C LEU A 148 -5.30 9.54 9.85
N TYR A 149 -6.33 8.77 10.20
CA TYR A 149 -6.20 7.57 11.02
C TYR A 149 -5.27 6.52 10.40
N ARG A 150 -5.47 6.19 9.10
CA ARG A 150 -4.64 5.19 8.39
C ARG A 150 -3.20 5.66 8.21
N ARG A 151 -2.99 6.96 7.96
CA ARG A 151 -1.64 7.55 7.83
C ARG A 151 -0.91 7.55 9.17
N ALA A 152 -1.59 7.89 10.26
CA ALA A 152 -1.04 7.79 11.61
C ALA A 152 -0.64 6.35 11.96
N GLN A 153 -1.46 5.35 11.61
CA GLN A 153 -1.10 3.94 11.77
C GLN A 153 0.18 3.57 11.02
N ALA A 154 0.33 4.05 9.79
CA ALA A 154 1.54 3.80 8.99
C ALA A 154 2.77 4.50 9.60
N TYR A 155 2.65 5.76 10.03
CA TYR A 155 3.74 6.48 10.70
C TYR A 155 4.19 5.82 12.00
N MET A 156 3.26 5.29 12.81
CA MET A 156 3.61 4.52 14.00
C MET A 156 4.44 3.27 13.67
N LYS A 157 4.23 2.67 12.49
CA LYS A 157 4.97 1.50 12.03
C LYS A 157 6.33 1.84 11.41
N THR A 158 6.48 3.04 10.85
CA THR A 158 7.77 3.56 10.34
C THR A 158 8.60 4.28 11.41
N ASN A 159 8.13 4.31 12.66
CA ASN A 159 8.73 5.00 13.81
C ASN A 159 8.72 6.54 13.71
N ASP A 160 7.90 7.10 12.82
CA ASP A 160 7.68 8.55 12.67
C ASP A 160 6.64 9.05 13.68
N LEU A 161 6.89 8.84 14.97
CA LEU A 161 5.89 9.04 16.04
C LEU A 161 5.37 10.49 16.12
N HIS A 162 6.20 11.47 15.76
CA HIS A 162 5.79 12.88 15.75
C HIS A 162 4.72 13.16 14.69
N LEU A 163 4.90 12.63 13.48
CA LEU A 163 3.94 12.80 12.38
C LEU A 163 2.61 12.08 12.68
N ALA A 164 2.69 10.89 13.30
CA ALA A 164 1.51 10.19 13.79
C ALA A 164 0.72 11.02 14.80
N GLU A 165 1.40 11.72 15.72
CA GLU A 165 0.75 12.58 16.71
C GLU A 165 -0.02 13.73 16.08
N LEU A 166 0.56 14.38 15.06
CA LEU A 166 -0.09 15.47 14.32
C LEU A 166 -1.38 15.00 13.65
N ASP A 167 -1.34 13.86 12.95
CA ASP A 167 -2.51 13.30 12.28
C ASP A 167 -3.61 12.90 13.28
N ILE A 168 -3.23 12.32 14.43
CA ILE A 168 -4.17 11.95 15.49
C ILE A 168 -4.83 13.19 16.10
N LYS A 169 -4.06 14.24 16.40
CA LYS A 169 -4.59 15.49 16.94
C LYS A 169 -5.60 16.11 15.98
N LYS A 170 -5.22 16.26 14.71
CA LYS A 170 -6.11 16.78 13.67
C LYS A 170 -7.37 15.93 13.52
N SER A 171 -7.24 14.60 13.62
CA SER A 171 -8.39 13.70 13.57
C SER A 171 -9.34 13.87 14.75
N LEU A 172 -8.83 14.12 15.96
CA LEU A 172 -9.63 14.36 17.17
C LEU A 172 -10.22 15.78 17.22
N GLU A 173 -9.61 16.75 16.55
CA GLU A 173 -10.21 18.09 16.37
C GLU A 173 -11.46 18.02 15.49
N ILE A 174 -11.47 17.13 14.49
CA ILE A 174 -12.59 16.94 13.56
C ILE A 174 -13.67 16.05 14.18
N ASP A 175 -13.28 14.93 14.77
CA ASP A 175 -14.18 13.96 15.40
C ASP A 175 -13.67 13.60 16.81
N PRO A 176 -14.03 14.40 17.83
CA PRO A 176 -13.56 14.21 19.19
C PRO A 176 -14.02 12.92 19.84
N GLU A 177 -15.11 12.31 19.36
CA GLU A 177 -15.71 11.09 19.93
C GLU A 177 -15.25 9.80 19.25
N ASN A 178 -14.33 9.90 18.31
CA ASN A 178 -13.82 8.75 17.57
C ASN A 178 -13.04 7.78 18.49
N ARG A 179 -13.68 6.65 18.83
CA ARG A 179 -13.10 5.62 19.72
C ARG A 179 -11.82 5.01 19.15
N GLU A 180 -11.76 4.80 17.84
CA GLU A 180 -10.59 4.19 17.18
C GLU A 180 -9.38 5.13 17.26
N VAL A 181 -9.59 6.42 17.05
CA VAL A 181 -8.52 7.44 17.13
C VAL A 181 -8.05 7.64 18.57
N LYS A 182 -8.97 7.63 19.56
CA LYS A 182 -8.60 7.66 21.00
C LYS A 182 -7.75 6.44 21.39
N LEU A 183 -8.09 5.26 20.89
CA LEU A 183 -7.28 4.05 21.10
C LEU A 183 -5.90 4.17 20.44
N LEU A 184 -5.85 4.68 19.21
CA LEU A 184 -4.59 4.91 18.50
C LEU A 184 -3.69 5.90 19.25
N GLN A 185 -4.27 6.98 19.81
CA GLN A 185 -3.55 7.94 20.65
C GLN A 185 -2.94 7.28 21.89
N LYS A 186 -3.68 6.38 22.55
CA LYS A 186 -3.16 5.63 23.70
C LYS A 186 -1.96 4.76 23.30
N ASN A 187 -2.06 4.05 22.19
CA ASN A 187 -0.97 3.21 21.67
C ASN A 187 0.26 4.05 21.29
N LEU A 188 0.06 5.23 20.68
CA LEU A 188 1.14 6.17 20.36
C LEU A 188 1.89 6.62 21.62
N LYS A 189 1.16 7.00 22.68
CA LYS A 189 1.77 7.41 23.96
C LYS A 189 2.61 6.29 24.57
N GLN A 190 2.16 5.04 24.49
CA GLN A 190 2.94 3.89 24.95
C GLN A 190 4.24 3.73 24.16
N LEU A 191 4.17 3.81 22.82
CA LEU A 191 5.35 3.74 21.95
C LEU A 191 6.33 4.89 22.21
N GLN A 192 5.84 6.11 22.45
CA GLN A 192 6.68 7.26 22.79
C GLN A 192 7.41 7.06 24.11
N VAL A 193 6.72 6.56 25.15
CA VAL A 193 7.36 6.24 26.45
C VAL A 193 8.43 5.16 26.28
N GLU A 194 8.13 4.12 25.51
CA GLU A 194 9.11 3.07 25.20
C GLU A 194 10.32 3.59 24.43
N SER A 195 10.10 4.42 23.41
CA SER A 195 11.18 5.04 22.63
C SER A 195 12.07 5.90 23.52
N ASN A 196 11.47 6.80 24.31
CA ASN A 196 12.20 7.67 25.23
C ASN A 196 13.01 6.87 26.26
N LYS A 197 12.48 5.74 26.74
CA LYS A 197 13.21 4.84 27.63
C LYS A 197 14.39 4.17 26.94
N ARG A 198 14.22 3.73 25.68
CA ARG A 198 15.32 3.15 24.87
C ARG A 198 16.40 4.20 24.62
N ASP A 199 16.01 5.41 24.27
CA ASP A 199 16.94 6.52 24.00
C ASP A 199 17.70 6.92 25.28
N ALA A 200 17.00 7.06 26.41
CA ALA A 200 17.64 7.33 27.70
C ALA A 200 18.69 6.26 28.06
N ASN A 201 18.34 4.98 27.93
CA ASN A 201 19.28 3.88 28.17
C ASN A 201 20.48 3.91 27.21
N LEU A 202 20.25 4.23 25.94
CA LEU A 202 21.29 4.37 24.93
C LEU A 202 22.26 5.48 25.31
N TYR A 203 21.75 6.67 25.66
CA TYR A 203 22.57 7.79 26.12
C TYR A 203 23.37 7.44 27.37
N THR A 204 22.74 6.85 28.41
CA THR A 204 23.45 6.44 29.63
C THR A 204 24.59 5.47 29.32
N THR A 205 24.36 4.50 28.43
CA THR A 205 25.37 3.51 28.04
C THR A 205 26.52 4.16 27.25
N MET A 206 26.20 5.04 26.29
CA MET A 206 27.20 5.79 25.52
C MET A 206 28.05 6.71 26.40
N PHE A 207 27.43 7.43 27.35
CA PHE A 207 28.14 8.28 28.31
C PHE A 207 29.08 7.47 29.21
N ALA A 208 28.62 6.34 29.77
CA ALA A 208 29.45 5.48 30.59
C ALA A 208 30.67 4.94 29.81
N ARG A 209 30.48 4.58 28.54
CA ARG A 209 31.58 4.14 27.67
C ARG A 209 32.57 5.26 27.38
N MET A 210 32.11 6.47 27.06
CA MET A 210 32.99 7.63 26.83
C MET A 210 33.83 7.97 28.07
N LEU A 211 33.24 7.92 29.26
CA LEU A 211 33.96 8.16 30.51
C LEU A 211 35.04 7.09 30.76
N ASN A 212 34.75 5.83 30.44
CA ASN A 212 35.72 4.74 30.54
C ASN A 212 36.86 4.85 29.49
N GLU A 213 36.58 5.31 28.27
CA GLU A 213 37.59 5.54 27.22
C GLU A 213 38.48 6.77 27.49
N ASN A 214 37.96 7.80 28.16
CA ASN A 214 38.71 9.00 28.55
C ASN A 214 39.37 8.92 29.94
N SER A 215 39.31 7.76 30.60
CA SER A 215 40.00 7.54 31.87
C SER A 215 41.53 7.55 31.67
N PRO A 216 42.31 8.26 32.51
CA PRO A 216 43.75 8.45 32.32
C PRO A 216 44.56 7.14 32.34
N ASP A 217 44.00 6.06 32.90
CA ASP A 217 44.65 4.75 32.99
C ASP A 217 44.81 4.03 31.64
N LYS A 218 44.07 4.42 30.58
CA LYS A 218 44.23 3.85 29.22
C LYS A 218 45.08 4.69 28.26
N LYS A 219 45.26 5.99 28.50
CA LYS A 219 46.17 6.82 27.69
C LYS A 219 47.64 6.53 27.99
N ALA A 220 47.96 6.04 29.19
CA ALA A 220 49.33 5.72 29.59
C ALA A 220 49.96 4.52 28.86
N PHE A 221 49.18 3.72 28.10
CA PHE A 221 49.69 2.57 27.34
C PHE A 221 49.83 2.81 25.83
N ALA A 222 49.50 4.00 25.32
CA ALA A 222 49.58 4.31 23.89
C ALA A 222 50.78 5.20 23.48
N ASP A 223 51.40 5.92 24.43
CA ASP A 223 52.49 6.88 24.14
C ASP A 223 53.89 6.36 24.55
N GLY A 224 54.06 5.04 24.68
CA GLY A 224 55.33 4.40 25.04
C GLY A 224 55.84 3.45 23.96
N ASN A 225 56.35 3.99 22.86
CA ASN A 225 57.32 3.30 21.98
C ASN A 225 58.15 4.32 21.18
#